data_AF-A0A2G1X037-F1
#
_entry.id   AF-A0A2G1X037-F1
#
_cell.length_a   1.000
_cell.length_b   1.000
_cell.length_c   1.000
_cell.angle_alpha   90.00
_cell.angle_beta   90.00
_cell.angle_gamma   90.00
#
_symmetry.space_group_name_H-M   'P 1'
#
loop_
_entity.id
_entity.type
_entity.pdbx_description
1 polymer ?
#
loop_
_entity_poly.entity_id
_entity_poly.type
_entity_poly.pdbx_seq_one_letter_code
_entity_poly.pdbx_strand_id
1 'polypeptide(L)'
;INDVDAYWVHPEFIALRGQKGEMESAKERLQRVLSTGVLLREIQFDADFLLWLFYKYRTDDDPTSSLGIRKLTDSEAKGREDYFGRSNIVSDSQNLGQSTPLLIGILRQKSVSMLEGYFTMDDTQIAAKIEKTKVHVKASKGAISETTNDTLRIALAIKFVRELVELYEHWESLDPVDKYPPFEFFEGIYEECINQGVTIETIPDTLLQRFANLRDEPPSAWNVGM
;
A
#
# COMPACT_ATOMS: atom_id res chain seq x y z
N ILE A 1 -14.40 -18.98 -21.18
CA ILE A 1 -15.41 -17.91 -21.00
C ILE A 1 -14.73 -16.90 -20.12
N ASN A 2 -14.60 -15.68 -20.62
CA ASN A 2 -13.82 -14.61 -20.01
C ASN A 2 -14.83 -13.67 -19.34
N ASP A 3 -15.22 -14.02 -18.11
CA ASP A 3 -16.27 -13.32 -17.37
C ASP A 3 -15.64 -12.35 -16.36
N VAL A 4 -16.15 -11.12 -16.32
CA VAL A 4 -15.86 -10.14 -15.28
C VAL A 4 -17.12 -9.98 -14.44
N ASP A 5 -16.98 -10.23 -13.14
CA ASP A 5 -18.04 -9.92 -12.19
C ASP A 5 -17.95 -8.45 -11.79
N ALA A 6 -19.10 -7.77 -11.74
CA ALA A 6 -19.20 -6.41 -11.23
C ALA A 6 -20.10 -6.39 -10.00
N TYR A 7 -19.59 -5.86 -8.89
CA TYR A 7 -20.30 -5.74 -7.63
C TYR A 7 -20.46 -4.27 -7.29
N TRP A 8 -21.70 -3.78 -7.22
CA TRP A 8 -21.98 -2.42 -6.81
C TRP A 8 -22.05 -2.34 -5.29
N VAL A 9 -21.02 -1.76 -4.67
CA VAL A 9 -21.02 -1.37 -3.26
C VAL A 9 -21.66 0.01 -3.18
N HIS A 10 -22.99 0.04 -3.29
CA HIS A 10 -23.74 1.30 -3.39
C HIS A 10 -23.72 2.07 -2.07
N PRO A 11 -23.54 3.41 -2.08
CA PRO A 11 -23.32 4.29 -3.25
C PRO A 11 -21.85 4.50 -3.62
N GLU A 12 -20.92 3.88 -2.91
CA GLU A 12 -19.50 4.23 -2.83
C GLU A 12 -18.72 3.89 -4.11
N PHE A 13 -18.70 2.61 -4.52
CA PHE A 13 -17.91 2.18 -5.68
C PHE A 13 -18.43 0.90 -6.36
N ILE A 14 -17.86 0.59 -7.52
CA ILE A 14 -18.09 -0.67 -8.24
C ILE A 14 -16.79 -1.48 -8.19
N ALA A 15 -16.83 -2.66 -7.57
CA ALA A 15 -15.72 -3.60 -7.58
C ALA A 15 -15.80 -4.49 -8.83
N LEU A 16 -14.70 -4.58 -9.58
CA LEU A 16 -14.57 -5.50 -10.71
C LEU A 16 -13.65 -6.65 -10.33
N ARG A 17 -14.09 -7.88 -10.61
CA ARG A 17 -13.32 -9.10 -10.41
C ARG A 17 -13.17 -9.83 -11.73
N GLY A 18 -11.93 -10.04 -12.16
CA GLY A 18 -11.62 -10.78 -13.38
C GLY A 18 -10.14 -10.76 -13.71
N GLN A 19 -9.77 -11.24 -14.90
CA GLN A 19 -8.39 -11.09 -15.37
C GLN A 19 -8.11 -9.65 -15.78
N LYS A 20 -6.85 -9.20 -15.65
CA LYS A 20 -6.46 -7.81 -15.90
C LYS A 20 -6.96 -7.26 -17.25
N GLY A 21 -6.72 -7.97 -18.35
CA GLY A 21 -7.11 -7.51 -19.68
C GLY A 21 -8.64 -7.41 -19.88
N GLU A 22 -9.38 -8.28 -19.19
CA GLU A 22 -10.85 -8.30 -19.24
C GLU A 22 -11.44 -7.17 -18.39
N MET A 23 -10.83 -6.88 -17.23
CA MET A 23 -11.26 -5.77 -16.37
C MET A 23 -11.12 -4.41 -17.05
N GLU A 24 -10.05 -4.17 -17.82
CA GLU A 24 -9.91 -2.92 -18.59
C GLU A 24 -11.04 -2.78 -19.62
N SER A 25 -11.36 -3.87 -20.34
CA SER A 25 -12.46 -3.89 -21.31
C SER A 25 -13.82 -3.65 -20.64
N ALA A 26 -14.02 -4.24 -19.45
CA ALA A 26 -15.24 -4.06 -18.65
C ALA A 26 -15.39 -2.63 -18.13
N LYS A 27 -14.29 -2.02 -17.66
CA LYS A 27 -14.24 -0.61 -17.20
C LYS A 27 -14.64 0.35 -18.32
N GLU A 28 -14.06 0.22 -19.51
CA GLU A 28 -14.43 1.05 -20.68
C GLU A 28 -15.91 0.88 -21.05
N ARG A 29 -16.42 -0.35 -21.01
CA ARG A 29 -17.82 -0.64 -21.30
C ARG A 29 -18.76 -0.03 -20.28
N LEU A 30 -18.46 -0.17 -18.98
CA LEU A 30 -19.25 0.43 -17.90
C LEU A 30 -19.27 1.95 -18.01
N GLN A 31 -18.12 2.56 -18.25
CA GLN A 31 -18.03 4.02 -18.39
C GLN A 31 -18.83 4.51 -19.60
N ARG A 32 -18.82 3.79 -20.73
CA ARG A 32 -19.65 4.12 -21.90
C ARG A 32 -21.15 4.05 -21.58
N VAL A 33 -21.60 2.97 -20.92
CA VAL A 33 -23.01 2.76 -20.61
C VAL A 33 -23.52 3.78 -19.59
N LEU A 34 -22.72 4.11 -18.58
CA LEU A 34 -23.09 5.00 -17.48
C LEU A 34 -22.80 6.49 -17.76
N SER A 35 -22.13 6.81 -18.87
CA SER A 35 -21.72 8.18 -19.26
C SER A 35 -22.85 9.20 -19.35
N THR A 36 -24.10 8.76 -19.45
CA THR A 36 -25.29 9.63 -19.56
C THR A 36 -25.80 10.17 -18.22
N GLY A 37 -25.13 9.86 -17.11
CA GLY A 37 -25.48 10.42 -15.79
C GLY A 37 -24.52 10.13 -14.63
N VAL A 38 -23.49 9.28 -14.81
CA VAL A 38 -22.56 8.90 -13.75
C VAL A 38 -21.11 8.99 -14.26
N LEU A 39 -20.27 9.73 -13.53
CA LEU A 39 -18.83 9.76 -13.78
C LEU A 39 -18.15 8.68 -12.93
N LEU A 40 -17.67 7.62 -13.59
CA LEU A 40 -16.81 6.63 -12.94
C LEU A 40 -15.35 7.12 -12.93
N ARG A 41 -14.72 7.08 -11.75
CA ARG A 41 -13.29 7.30 -11.58
C ARG A 41 -12.68 6.04 -10.98
N GLU A 42 -11.53 5.65 -11.50
CA GLU A 42 -10.75 4.57 -10.90
C GLU A 42 -10.09 5.07 -9.61
N ILE A 43 -10.26 4.32 -8.53
CA ILE A 43 -9.55 4.57 -7.27
C ILE A 43 -8.09 4.17 -7.48
N GLN A 44 -7.17 5.09 -7.17
CA GLN A 44 -5.74 4.85 -7.28
C GLN A 44 -5.08 5.12 -5.93
N PHE A 45 -4.50 4.10 -5.32
CA PHE A 45 -3.74 4.23 -4.09
C PHE A 45 -2.40 4.93 -4.35
N ASP A 46 -2.16 6.03 -3.66
CA ASP A 46 -0.89 6.76 -3.76
C ASP A 46 0.29 5.95 -3.22
N ALA A 47 1.47 6.17 -3.79
CA ALA A 47 2.69 5.55 -3.27
C ALA A 47 3.00 5.98 -1.84
N ASP A 48 2.64 7.21 -1.46
CA ASP A 48 2.81 7.69 -0.09
C ASP A 48 1.82 7.02 0.88
N PHE A 49 0.63 6.64 0.42
CA PHE A 49 -0.28 5.82 1.21
C PHE A 49 0.33 4.43 1.47
N LEU A 50 0.92 3.79 0.45
CA LEU A 50 1.61 2.50 0.66
C LEU A 50 2.82 2.65 1.59
N LEU A 51 3.58 3.75 1.50
CA LEU A 51 4.65 4.03 2.46
C LEU A 51 4.09 4.24 3.88
N TRP A 52 2.95 4.92 4.01
CA TRP A 52 2.27 5.13 5.28
C TRP A 52 1.80 3.81 5.90
N LEU A 53 1.24 2.87 5.12
CA LEU A 53 0.92 1.52 5.59
C LEU A 53 2.18 0.79 6.09
N PHE A 54 3.30 0.92 5.38
CA PHE A 54 4.57 0.32 5.82
C PHE A 54 5.10 0.97 7.11
N TYR A 55 4.94 2.29 7.26
CA TYR A 55 5.25 3.02 8.48
C TYR A 55 4.42 2.51 9.66
N LYS A 56 3.10 2.45 9.53
CA LYS A 56 2.17 1.90 10.53
C LYS A 56 2.55 0.49 10.95
N TYR A 57 2.88 -0.37 9.99
CA TYR A 57 3.38 -1.72 10.26
C TYR A 57 4.70 -1.72 11.06
N ARG A 58 5.67 -0.84 10.74
CA ARG A 58 6.95 -0.78 11.47
C ARG A 58 6.81 -0.25 12.89
N THR A 59 5.79 0.56 13.17
CA THR A 59 5.53 1.13 14.50
C THR A 59 4.56 0.31 15.34
N ASP A 60 4.10 -0.85 14.84
CA ASP A 60 3.06 -1.68 15.48
C ASP A 60 1.80 -0.86 15.81
N ASP A 61 1.47 0.08 14.92
CA ASP A 61 0.30 0.95 15.04
C ASP A 61 -0.72 0.55 13.98
N ASP A 62 -1.93 0.19 14.42
CA ASP A 62 -2.96 -0.23 13.51
C ASP A 62 -3.49 0.98 12.70
N PRO A 63 -3.63 0.88 11.36
CA PRO A 63 -4.12 1.97 10.55
C PRO A 63 -5.52 2.47 10.98
N THR A 64 -6.37 1.56 11.47
CA THR A 64 -7.70 1.85 12.02
C THR A 64 -8.09 0.77 13.04
N SER A 65 -9.22 0.95 13.73
CA SER A 65 -9.77 -0.09 14.60
C SER A 65 -10.33 -1.31 13.88
N SER A 66 -10.71 -1.20 12.59
CA SER A 66 -11.29 -2.30 11.82
C SER A 66 -10.28 -3.00 10.91
N LEU A 67 -9.17 -2.34 10.57
CA LEU A 67 -8.14 -2.84 9.67
C LEU A 67 -6.74 -2.70 10.27
N GLY A 68 -6.09 -3.84 10.51
CA GLY A 68 -4.74 -3.97 11.03
C GLY A 68 -3.77 -4.66 10.05
N ILE A 69 -2.47 -4.48 10.28
CA ILE A 69 -1.41 -5.10 9.44
C ILE A 69 -0.67 -6.14 10.27
N ARG A 70 -1.09 -7.41 10.14
CA ARG A 70 -0.50 -8.50 10.93
C ARG A 70 0.93 -8.83 10.52
N LYS A 71 1.18 -8.89 9.21
CA LYS A 71 2.50 -9.20 8.66
C LYS A 71 2.59 -8.74 7.21
N LEU A 72 3.69 -8.10 6.84
CA LEU A 72 4.04 -7.89 5.44
C LEU A 72 5.13 -8.89 5.01
N THR A 73 5.01 -9.42 3.80
CA THR A 73 5.89 -10.47 3.25
C THR A 73 6.60 -10.04 1.97
N ASP A 74 5.93 -9.26 1.12
CA ASP A 74 6.47 -8.86 -0.17
C ASP A 74 6.30 -7.35 -0.38
N SER A 75 7.22 -6.78 -1.15
CA SER A 75 7.13 -5.39 -1.56
C SER A 75 7.82 -5.15 -2.89
N GLU A 76 7.45 -4.03 -3.52
CA GLU A 76 8.16 -3.50 -4.67
C GLU A 76 8.30 -1.99 -4.54
N ALA A 77 9.53 -1.48 -4.50
CA ALA A 77 9.82 -0.06 -4.60
C ALA A 77 10.38 0.27 -5.99
N LYS A 78 9.90 1.34 -6.62
CA LYS A 78 10.30 1.78 -7.97
C LYS A 78 10.73 3.23 -7.97
N GLY A 79 11.78 3.57 -8.71
CA GLY A 79 12.18 4.96 -8.90
C GLY A 79 13.14 5.13 -10.05
N ARG A 80 13.99 6.15 -9.94
CA ARG A 80 15.10 6.37 -10.87
C ARG A 80 16.12 5.23 -10.71
N GLU A 81 16.75 4.87 -11.82
CA GLU A 81 17.84 3.90 -11.80
C GLU A 81 19.05 4.46 -11.02
N ASP A 82 19.53 3.66 -10.08
CA ASP A 82 20.71 3.91 -9.24
C ASP A 82 21.56 2.63 -9.18
N TYR A 83 22.60 2.60 -8.33
CA TYR A 83 23.44 1.41 -8.13
C TYR A 83 22.68 0.16 -7.67
N PHE A 84 21.47 0.32 -7.13
CA PHE A 84 20.57 -0.76 -6.70
C PHE A 84 19.49 -1.07 -7.74
N GLY A 85 19.61 -0.51 -8.95
CA GLY A 85 18.69 -0.70 -10.06
C GLY A 85 17.44 0.18 -9.96
N ARG A 86 16.57 0.05 -10.97
CA ARG A 86 15.32 0.82 -11.07
C ARG A 86 14.25 0.39 -10.07
N SER A 87 14.33 -0.85 -9.59
CA SER A 87 13.32 -1.47 -8.72
C SER A 87 13.96 -2.37 -7.68
N ASN A 88 13.45 -2.32 -6.45
CA ASN A 88 13.79 -3.23 -5.38
C ASN A 88 12.57 -4.11 -5.10
N ILE A 89 12.72 -5.41 -5.31
CA ILE A 89 11.67 -6.41 -5.07
C ILE A 89 12.11 -7.27 -3.91
N VAL A 90 11.21 -7.43 -2.93
CA VAL A 90 11.37 -8.34 -1.81
C VAL A 90 10.23 -9.34 -1.86
N SER A 91 10.55 -10.62 -1.74
CA SER A 91 9.57 -11.69 -1.71
C SER A 91 9.79 -12.65 -0.55
N ASP A 92 8.69 -13.20 -0.05
CA ASP A 92 8.67 -14.22 1.03
C ASP A 92 9.47 -13.83 2.28
N SER A 93 9.50 -12.53 2.62
CA SER A 93 10.21 -12.04 3.80
C SER A 93 9.53 -12.50 5.08
N GLN A 94 10.33 -12.89 6.07
CA GLN A 94 9.83 -13.18 7.42
C GLN A 94 9.57 -11.92 8.24
N ASN A 95 10.31 -10.84 7.94
CA ASN A 95 10.14 -9.53 8.52
C ASN A 95 10.44 -8.48 7.44
N LEU A 96 9.39 -8.03 6.75
CA LEU A 96 9.57 -7.00 5.71
C LEU A 96 10.07 -5.68 6.31
N GLY A 97 9.74 -5.40 7.58
CA GLY A 97 10.17 -4.20 8.29
C GLY A 97 11.69 -4.06 8.30
N GLN A 98 12.43 -5.17 8.38
CA GLN A 98 13.90 -5.21 8.40
C GLN A 98 14.53 -5.49 7.03
N SER A 99 13.74 -5.47 5.95
CA SER A 99 14.26 -5.86 4.64
C SER A 99 15.15 -4.77 4.02
N THR A 100 16.48 -4.96 4.13
CA THR A 100 17.49 -4.04 3.56
C THR A 100 17.16 -3.57 2.12
N PRO A 101 16.78 -4.43 1.16
CA PRO A 101 16.46 -3.97 -0.20
C PRO A 101 15.30 -2.96 -0.27
N LEU A 102 14.25 -3.14 0.54
CA LEU A 102 13.14 -2.19 0.63
C LEU A 102 13.59 -0.90 1.31
N LEU A 103 14.28 -1.02 2.44
CA LEU A 103 14.76 0.10 3.25
C LEU A 103 15.69 1.02 2.45
N ILE A 104 16.67 0.45 1.74
CA ILE A 104 17.53 1.19 0.81
C ILE A 104 16.69 1.86 -0.28
N GLY A 105 15.70 1.16 -0.83
CA GLY A 105 14.81 1.72 -1.84
C GLY A 105 14.10 3.00 -1.35
N ILE A 106 13.57 2.97 -0.13
CA ILE A 106 12.92 4.13 0.50
C ILE A 106 13.93 5.28 0.69
N LEU A 107 15.10 5.00 1.27
CA LEU A 107 16.16 6.02 1.46
C LEU A 107 16.64 6.62 0.13
N ARG A 108 16.59 5.85 -0.97
CA ARG A 108 16.91 6.31 -2.33
C ARG A 108 15.72 6.92 -3.08
N GLN A 109 14.66 7.32 -2.35
CA GLN A 109 13.47 7.97 -2.91
C GLN A 109 12.73 7.13 -3.96
N LYS A 110 12.80 5.80 -3.86
CA LYS A 110 11.95 4.91 -4.65
C LYS A 110 10.57 4.86 -3.99
N SER A 111 9.55 5.01 -4.81
CA SER A 111 8.15 4.93 -4.40
C SER A 111 7.77 3.48 -4.12
N VAL A 112 7.18 3.22 -2.95
CA VAL A 112 6.55 1.92 -2.64
C VAL A 112 5.36 1.76 -3.59
N SER A 113 5.45 0.78 -4.48
CA SER A 113 4.48 0.53 -5.55
C SER A 113 3.60 -0.69 -5.30
N MET A 114 4.00 -1.52 -4.32
CA MET A 114 3.31 -2.73 -3.95
C MET A 114 3.64 -3.13 -2.52
N LEU A 115 2.63 -3.57 -1.78
CA LEU A 115 2.78 -4.29 -0.52
C LEU A 115 1.93 -5.56 -0.55
N GLU A 116 2.48 -6.66 -0.04
CA GLU A 116 1.75 -7.90 0.16
C GLU A 116 1.92 -8.38 1.60
N GLY A 117 0.85 -8.95 2.14
CA GLY A 117 0.88 -9.53 3.47
C GLY A 117 -0.43 -10.12 3.93
N TYR A 118 -0.50 -10.29 5.25
CA TYR A 118 -1.67 -10.66 6.01
C TYR A 118 -2.18 -9.44 6.75
N PHE A 119 -3.42 -9.08 6.46
CA PHE A 119 -4.16 -8.01 7.09
C PHE A 119 -5.21 -8.61 8.00
N THR A 120 -5.53 -7.91 9.07
CA THR A 120 -6.65 -8.28 9.95
C THR A 120 -7.79 -7.33 9.64
N MET A 121 -8.97 -7.85 9.32
CA MET A 121 -10.21 -7.10 9.18
C MET A 121 -11.19 -7.61 10.23
N ASP A 122 -11.50 -6.79 11.23
CA ASP A 122 -12.10 -7.21 12.50
C ASP A 122 -11.25 -8.32 13.16
N ASP A 123 -11.74 -9.56 13.19
CA ASP A 123 -11.03 -10.75 13.67
C ASP A 123 -10.63 -11.70 12.52
N THR A 124 -10.79 -11.26 11.27
CA THR A 124 -10.59 -12.09 10.07
C THR A 124 -9.26 -11.78 9.40
N GLN A 125 -8.40 -12.78 9.27
CA GLN A 125 -7.13 -12.62 8.57
C GLN A 125 -7.30 -12.76 7.04
N ILE A 126 -7.01 -11.70 6.30
CA ILE A 126 -7.06 -11.65 4.84
C ILE A 126 -5.65 -11.53 4.28
N ALA A 127 -5.25 -12.47 3.42
CA ALA A 127 -4.02 -12.36 2.66
C ALA A 127 -4.28 -11.55 1.39
N ALA A 128 -3.56 -10.44 1.20
CA ALA A 128 -3.77 -9.54 0.07
C ALA A 128 -2.47 -8.93 -0.44
N LYS A 129 -2.48 -8.60 -1.73
CA LYS A 129 -1.48 -7.77 -2.40
C LYS A 129 -2.14 -6.48 -2.85
N ILE A 130 -1.60 -5.35 -2.43
CA ILE A 130 -2.08 -4.01 -2.73
C ILE A 130 -1.10 -3.36 -3.71
N GLU A 131 -1.62 -2.91 -4.85
CA GLU A 131 -0.91 -2.15 -5.88
C GLU A 131 -1.72 -0.89 -6.20
N LYS A 132 -1.09 0.10 -6.86
CA LYS A 132 -1.71 1.40 -7.19
C LYS A 132 -3.17 1.33 -7.65
N THR A 133 -3.52 0.44 -8.57
CA THR A 133 -4.88 0.37 -9.16
C THR A 133 -5.57 -0.96 -8.92
N LYS A 134 -5.01 -1.82 -8.07
CA LYS A 134 -5.45 -3.21 -7.97
C LYS A 134 -5.18 -3.79 -6.60
N VAL A 135 -6.18 -4.48 -6.07
CA VAL A 135 -6.08 -5.31 -4.87
C VAL A 135 -6.27 -6.76 -5.29
N HIS A 136 -5.32 -7.63 -4.94
CA HIS A 136 -5.43 -9.06 -5.16
C HIS A 136 -5.58 -9.77 -3.81
N VAL A 137 -6.82 -10.15 -3.49
CA VAL A 137 -7.15 -10.98 -2.32
C VAL A 137 -6.84 -12.45 -2.65
N LYS A 138 -5.97 -13.07 -1.86
CA LYS A 138 -5.47 -14.43 -2.13
C LYS A 138 -6.43 -15.48 -1.60
N ALA A 139 -7.05 -16.23 -2.52
CA ALA A 139 -7.98 -17.30 -2.16
C ALA A 139 -7.32 -18.53 -1.51
N SER A 140 -6.02 -18.69 -1.65
CA SER A 140 -5.26 -19.84 -1.12
C SER A 140 -4.66 -19.61 0.27
N LYS A 141 -4.92 -18.46 0.89
CA LYS A 141 -4.34 -18.08 2.20
C LYS A 141 -5.39 -17.35 3.06
N GLY A 142 -5.20 -17.38 4.38
CA GLY A 142 -6.09 -16.72 5.34
C GLY A 142 -7.53 -17.25 5.33
N ALA A 143 -8.47 -16.47 5.86
CA ALA A 143 -9.86 -16.88 6.05
C ALA A 143 -10.58 -17.27 4.74
N ILE A 144 -10.15 -16.71 3.60
CA ILE A 144 -10.72 -17.06 2.29
C ILE A 144 -10.46 -18.54 1.97
N SER A 145 -9.28 -19.06 2.32
CA SER A 145 -8.91 -20.46 2.07
C SER A 145 -9.64 -21.46 2.97
N GLU A 146 -10.03 -21.02 4.17
CA GLU A 146 -10.72 -21.84 5.18
C GLU A 146 -12.21 -21.99 4.88
N THR A 147 -12.79 -21.02 4.17
CA THR A 147 -14.17 -21.08 3.70
C THR A 147 -14.30 -21.96 2.47
N THR A 148 -15.29 -22.86 2.43
CA THR A 148 -15.66 -23.66 1.24
C THR A 148 -16.77 -23.04 0.39
N ASN A 149 -17.39 -21.96 0.88
CA ASN A 149 -18.48 -21.25 0.21
C ASN A 149 -17.95 -20.08 -0.64
N ASP A 150 -18.02 -20.21 -1.97
CA ASP A 150 -17.53 -19.18 -2.89
C ASP A 150 -18.24 -17.82 -2.76
N THR A 151 -19.52 -17.81 -2.39
CA THR A 151 -20.24 -16.54 -2.13
C THR A 151 -19.66 -15.82 -0.92
N LEU A 152 -19.34 -16.56 0.15
CA LEU A 152 -18.71 -15.99 1.33
C LEU A 152 -17.28 -15.51 1.04
N ARG A 153 -16.52 -16.24 0.21
CA ARG A 153 -15.19 -15.78 -0.25
C ARG A 153 -15.28 -14.44 -0.99
N ILE A 154 -16.25 -14.32 -1.89
CA ILE A 154 -16.50 -13.08 -2.64
C ILE A 154 -16.90 -11.95 -1.69
N ALA A 155 -17.84 -12.21 -0.77
CA ALA A 155 -18.29 -11.22 0.20
C ALA A 155 -17.14 -10.71 1.08
N LEU A 156 -16.27 -11.60 1.58
CA LEU A 156 -15.08 -11.24 2.36
C LEU A 156 -14.09 -10.43 1.55
N ALA A 157 -13.84 -10.81 0.28
CA ALA A 157 -12.94 -10.05 -0.59
C ALA A 157 -13.47 -8.63 -0.88
N ILE A 158 -14.78 -8.49 -1.15
CA ILE A 158 -15.42 -7.18 -1.37
C ILE A 158 -15.39 -6.36 -0.09
N LYS A 159 -15.68 -6.95 1.08
CA LYS A 159 -15.61 -6.28 2.37
C LYS A 159 -14.19 -5.75 2.62
N PHE A 160 -13.17 -6.57 2.42
CA PHE A 160 -11.77 -6.14 2.57
C PHE A 160 -11.41 -4.99 1.62
N VAL A 161 -11.82 -5.05 0.36
CA VAL A 161 -11.59 -3.96 -0.59
C VAL A 161 -12.30 -2.68 -0.15
N ARG A 162 -13.52 -2.77 0.39
CA ARG A 162 -14.24 -1.63 0.94
C ARG A 162 -13.49 -1.00 2.12
N GLU A 163 -13.11 -1.79 3.11
CA GLU A 163 -12.35 -1.28 4.28
C GLU A 163 -11.03 -0.63 3.86
N LEU A 164 -10.36 -1.16 2.84
CA LEU A 164 -9.13 -0.56 2.31
C LEU A 164 -9.39 0.77 1.58
N VAL A 165 -10.51 0.89 0.86
CA VAL A 165 -10.92 2.15 0.22
C VAL A 165 -11.28 3.18 1.29
N GLU A 166 -12.07 2.81 2.29
CA GLU A 166 -12.42 3.69 3.41
C GLU A 166 -11.18 4.14 4.19
N LEU A 167 -10.20 3.25 4.39
CA LEU A 167 -8.91 3.61 4.97
C LEU A 167 -8.12 4.59 4.10
N TYR A 168 -8.14 4.43 2.78
CA TYR A 168 -7.49 5.37 1.88
C TYR A 168 -8.14 6.75 1.93
N GLU A 169 -9.48 6.82 1.89
CA GLU A 169 -10.22 8.09 2.04
C GLU A 169 -9.97 8.73 3.41
N HIS A 170 -9.91 7.93 4.47
CA HIS A 170 -9.54 8.41 5.80
C HIS A 170 -8.13 9.00 5.79
N TRP A 171 -7.14 8.28 5.26
CA TRP A 171 -5.78 8.77 5.11
C TRP A 171 -5.70 10.06 4.30
N GLU A 172 -6.53 10.20 3.25
CA GLU A 172 -6.58 11.43 2.48
C GLU A 172 -7.03 12.64 3.30
N SER A 173 -7.90 12.40 4.29
CA SER A 173 -8.46 13.42 5.20
C SER A 173 -7.61 13.73 6.44
N LEU A 174 -6.55 12.96 6.71
CA LEU A 174 -5.67 13.18 7.85
C LEU A 174 -4.91 14.51 7.74
N ASP A 175 -4.60 15.09 8.90
CA ASP A 175 -3.67 16.20 8.97
C ASP A 175 -2.29 15.77 8.41
N PRO A 176 -1.55 16.68 7.74
CA PRO A 176 -0.26 16.37 7.13
C PRO A 176 0.72 15.61 8.04
N VAL A 177 0.72 15.95 9.34
CA VAL A 177 1.58 15.34 10.37
C VAL A 177 1.21 13.90 10.72
N ASP A 178 -0.01 13.46 10.44
CA ASP A 178 -0.46 12.08 10.66
C ASP A 178 -0.48 11.26 9.35
N LYS A 179 -0.57 11.98 8.21
CA LYS A 179 -0.65 11.42 6.86
C LYS A 179 0.69 10.89 6.34
N TYR A 180 1.80 11.54 6.70
CA TYR A 180 3.13 11.21 6.17
C TYR A 180 4.10 10.80 7.28
N PRO A 181 5.04 9.85 7.05
CA PRO A 181 5.98 9.44 8.11
C PRO A 181 6.87 10.59 8.59
N PRO A 182 7.16 10.69 9.91
CA PRO A 182 8.01 11.73 10.47
C PRO A 182 9.51 11.44 10.24
N PHE A 183 10.38 12.36 10.65
CA PHE A 183 11.83 12.21 10.49
C PHE A 183 12.37 10.92 11.13
N GLU A 184 11.90 10.59 12.33
CA GLU A 184 12.34 9.43 13.14
C GLU A 184 12.09 8.10 12.41
N PHE A 185 11.12 8.06 11.50
CA PHE A 185 10.91 6.89 10.66
C PHE A 185 12.08 6.67 9.68
N PHE A 186 12.56 7.74 9.03
CA PHE A 186 13.69 7.65 8.09
C PHE A 186 15.01 7.42 8.82
N GLU A 187 15.20 8.04 9.98
CA GLU A 187 16.33 7.79 10.87
C GLU A 187 16.37 6.31 11.29
N GLY A 188 15.26 5.76 11.76
CA GLY A 188 15.18 4.34 12.13
C GLY A 188 15.42 3.38 10.95
N ILE A 189 15.06 3.76 9.72
CA ILE A 189 15.40 3.00 8.51
C ILE A 189 16.91 3.06 8.23
N TYR A 190 17.52 4.23 8.36
CA TYR A 190 18.94 4.44 8.16
C TYR A 190 19.77 3.64 9.16
N GLU A 191 19.46 3.75 10.45
CA GLU A 191 20.12 2.99 11.52
C GLU A 191 20.02 1.48 11.30
N GLU A 192 18.84 0.98 10.91
CA GLU A 192 18.65 -0.42 10.58
C GLU A 192 19.56 -0.87 9.43
N CYS A 193 19.73 -0.05 8.38
CA CYS A 193 20.62 -0.36 7.28
C CYS A 193 22.09 -0.41 7.72
N ILE A 194 22.55 0.55 8.53
CA ILE A 194 23.91 0.57 9.09
C ILE A 194 24.15 -0.67 9.97
N ASN A 195 23.19 -1.01 10.83
CA ASN A 195 23.26 -2.18 11.71
C ASN A 195 23.33 -3.50 10.93
N GLN A 196 22.74 -3.54 9.73
CA GLN A 196 22.82 -4.68 8.81
C GLN A 196 24.08 -4.64 7.90
N GLY A 197 25.00 -3.70 8.12
CA GLY A 197 26.28 -3.59 7.41
C GLY A 197 26.19 -2.91 6.04
N VAL A 198 25.10 -2.21 5.74
CA VAL A 198 24.96 -1.42 4.52
C VAL A 198 25.73 -0.11 4.68
N THR A 199 26.54 0.25 3.71
CA THR A 199 27.19 1.57 3.68
C THR A 199 26.27 2.59 3.01
N ILE A 200 25.72 3.50 3.81
CA ILE A 200 24.97 4.67 3.37
C ILE A 200 25.64 5.86 4.06
N GLU A 201 26.06 6.88 3.30
CA GLU A 201 26.77 8.04 3.87
C GLU A 201 25.84 8.89 4.73
N THR A 202 24.69 9.27 4.19
CA THR A 202 23.65 10.07 4.86
C THR A 202 22.27 9.77 4.27
N ILE A 203 21.21 10.18 4.98
CA ILE A 203 19.87 10.23 4.40
C ILE A 203 19.83 11.39 3.39
N PRO A 204 19.34 11.19 2.16
CA PRO A 204 19.34 12.28 1.18
C PRO A 204 18.50 13.47 1.62
N ASP A 205 19.09 14.68 1.63
CA ASP A 205 18.38 15.93 1.96
C ASP A 205 17.10 16.13 1.15
N THR A 206 17.09 15.67 -0.09
CA THR A 206 15.92 15.76 -0.98
C THR A 206 14.74 14.89 -0.49
N LEU A 207 15.01 13.74 0.14
CA LEU A 207 13.99 12.93 0.80
C LEU A 207 13.44 13.66 2.03
N LEU A 208 14.34 14.18 2.87
CA LEU A 208 13.98 14.88 4.10
C LEU A 208 13.17 16.15 3.81
N GLN A 209 13.63 16.97 2.87
CA GLN A 209 12.93 18.18 2.42
C GLN A 209 11.54 17.85 1.85
N ARG A 210 11.41 16.79 1.06
CA ARG A 210 10.13 16.35 0.52
C ARG A 210 9.13 16.07 1.65
N PHE A 211 9.51 15.25 2.62
CA PHE A 211 8.60 14.83 3.68
C PHE A 211 8.35 15.90 4.74
N ALA A 212 9.34 16.74 5.06
CA ALA A 212 9.11 17.95 5.86
C ALA A 212 8.06 18.85 5.20
N ASN A 213 8.20 19.15 3.90
CA ASN A 213 7.22 19.95 3.16
C ASN A 213 5.84 19.28 3.11
N LEU A 214 5.77 17.95 2.92
CA LEU A 214 4.50 17.22 2.91
C LEU A 214 3.79 17.24 4.26
N ARG A 215 4.54 17.32 5.37
CA ARG A 215 4.03 17.40 6.74
C ARG A 215 3.76 18.84 7.21
N ASP A 216 4.00 19.84 6.36
CA ASP A 216 3.97 21.27 6.73
C ASP A 216 4.95 21.62 7.86
N GLU A 217 6.10 20.94 7.89
CA GLU A 217 7.18 21.17 8.83
C GLU A 217 8.34 21.89 8.13
N PRO A 218 9.03 22.82 8.81
CA PRO A 218 10.17 23.51 8.22
C PRO A 218 11.30 22.50 7.97
N PRO A 219 11.89 22.42 6.75
CA PRO A 219 12.97 21.45 6.47
C PRO A 219 14.18 21.59 7.41
N SER A 220 14.40 22.78 7.98
CA SER A 220 15.42 23.00 9.01
C SER A 220 15.20 22.20 10.29
N ALA A 221 13.96 21.80 10.61
CA ALA A 221 13.67 20.92 11.74
C ALA A 221 14.19 19.49 11.54
N TRP A 222 14.35 19.08 10.28
CA TRP A 222 14.85 17.75 9.89
C TRP A 222 16.35 17.76 9.58
N ASN A 223 16.95 18.95 9.58
CA ASN A 223 18.36 19.18 9.28
C ASN A 223 19.20 18.98 10.56
N VAL A 224 19.09 17.80 11.15
CA VAL A 224 20.02 17.32 12.18
C VAL A 224 21.27 16.89 11.44
N GLY A 225 22.38 17.62 11.62
CA GLY A 225 23.64 17.40 10.89
C GLY A 225 24.22 16.00 11.09
N MET A 226 23.75 15.07 10.25
CA MET A 226 24.21 13.68 10.10
C MET A 226 25.26 13.58 9.00
#